data_AF-F4CB14-F1
#
_entry.id   AF-F4CB14-F1
#
_cell.length_a   1.000
_cell.length_b   1.000
_cell.length_c   1.000
_cell.angle_alpha   90.00
_cell.angle_beta   90.00
_cell.angle_gamma   90.00
#
_symmetry.space_group_name_H-M   'P 1'
#
loop_
_entity.id
_entity.type
_entity.pdbx_description
1 polymer ?
#
loop_
_entity_poly.entity_id
_entity_poly.type
_entity_poly.pdbx_seq_one_letter_code
_entity_poly.pdbx_strand_id
1 'polypeptide(L)'
;MYEVRRLKRSDGNLVKVICESLKTAYDPTVSRFFVHQDQGYFKFFQSVLDHPSYATYYIYNRSTAELGGFACFQFLDGIIFLKHIVVDNRIRGSKIGTTLLTRAMEDIKSGLPTGDHLFQLHVFEKNSRALSWYLSIGMEPVDCTYWYDLKSTIESENTVDDIDWSSFYTKFDEFGFAQLHYGRIYIGTVLANRTLIVKNKDLLQNLNLLRSAMIKRNITSVGYISQHKLQFEVVDKALLMSKPVNELALF
;
A
#
# COMPACT_ATOMS: atom_id res chain seq x y z
N MET A 1 15.09 0.30 -26.32
CA MET A 1 15.44 1.45 -25.44
C MET A 1 14.25 1.72 -24.54
N TYR A 2 14.47 1.92 -23.24
CA TYR A 2 13.39 2.20 -22.29
C TYR A 2 13.11 3.69 -22.19
N GLU A 3 11.84 4.05 -22.11
CA GLU A 3 11.38 5.44 -21.97
C GLU A 3 10.47 5.55 -20.75
N VAL A 4 10.69 6.61 -19.95
CA VAL A 4 9.89 6.92 -18.76
C VAL A 4 8.89 8.02 -19.13
N ARG A 5 7.62 7.83 -18.75
CA ARG A 5 6.53 8.78 -18.99
C ARG A 5 5.65 8.92 -17.76
N ARG A 6 5.05 10.10 -17.61
CA ARG A 6 3.96 10.30 -16.65
C ARG A 6 2.67 9.68 -17.18
N LEU A 7 2.02 8.87 -16.35
CA LEU A 7 0.72 8.27 -16.62
C LEU A 7 -0.36 9.36 -16.56
N LYS A 8 -1.23 9.38 -17.55
CA LYS A 8 -2.39 10.26 -17.63
C LYS A 8 -3.68 9.45 -17.61
N ARG A 9 -4.80 10.09 -17.27
CA ARG A 9 -6.10 9.43 -17.32
C ARG A 9 -6.49 8.91 -18.71
N SER A 10 -5.98 9.54 -19.78
CA SER A 10 -6.14 9.08 -21.16
C SER A 10 -5.51 7.71 -21.44
N ASP A 11 -4.60 7.24 -20.58
CA ASP A 11 -3.87 5.97 -20.77
C ASP A 11 -4.66 4.77 -20.22
N GLY A 12 -5.98 4.73 -20.43
CA GLY A 12 -6.93 3.87 -19.70
C GLY A 12 -6.60 2.37 -19.69
N ASN A 13 -6.05 1.82 -20.78
CA ASN A 13 -5.62 0.41 -20.81
C ASN A 13 -4.41 0.16 -19.89
N LEU A 14 -3.48 1.10 -19.83
CA LEU A 14 -2.28 1.00 -19.00
C LEU A 14 -2.62 1.07 -17.51
N VAL A 15 -3.61 1.88 -17.14
CA VAL A 15 -4.14 1.96 -15.77
C VAL A 15 -4.59 0.58 -15.27
N LYS A 16 -5.30 -0.18 -16.10
CA LYS A 16 -5.73 -1.55 -15.76
C LYS A 16 -4.53 -2.48 -15.56
N VAL A 17 -3.58 -2.45 -16.50
CA VAL A 17 -2.36 -3.28 -16.42
C VAL A 17 -1.57 -2.99 -15.15
N ILE A 18 -1.43 -1.72 -14.76
CA ILE A 18 -0.75 -1.31 -13.53
C ILE A 18 -1.48 -1.82 -12.28
N CYS A 19 -2.81 -1.70 -12.23
CA CYS A 19 -3.60 -2.21 -11.10
C CYS A 19 -3.47 -3.73 -10.95
N GLU A 20 -3.51 -4.48 -12.05
CA GLU A 20 -3.28 -5.94 -12.01
C GLU A 20 -1.85 -6.29 -11.63
N SER A 21 -0.86 -5.52 -12.10
CA SER A 21 0.55 -5.71 -11.72
C SER A 21 0.76 -5.49 -10.22
N LEU A 22 0.06 -4.53 -9.60
CA LEU A 22 0.15 -4.29 -8.14
C LEU A 22 -0.29 -5.52 -7.33
N LYS A 23 -1.35 -6.21 -7.76
CA LYS A 23 -1.90 -7.36 -7.03
C LYS A 23 -0.90 -8.50 -6.86
N THR A 24 0.05 -8.63 -7.78
CA THR A 24 1.04 -9.72 -7.82
C THR A 24 2.46 -9.29 -7.48
N ALA A 25 2.70 -7.98 -7.30
CA ALA A 25 4.04 -7.44 -7.09
C ALA A 25 4.63 -7.71 -5.69
N TYR A 26 3.77 -7.98 -4.71
CA TYR A 26 4.11 -8.06 -3.29
C TYR A 26 3.97 -9.48 -2.75
N ASP A 27 4.71 -9.78 -1.68
CA ASP A 27 4.60 -11.04 -0.95
C ASP A 27 3.13 -11.29 -0.52
N PRO A 28 2.51 -12.43 -0.90
CA PRO A 28 1.14 -12.77 -0.53
C PRO A 28 0.86 -12.78 0.99
N THR A 29 1.90 -12.99 1.81
CA THR A 29 1.77 -13.01 3.27
C THR A 29 1.44 -11.62 3.84
N VAL A 30 1.85 -10.55 3.16
CA VAL A 30 1.56 -9.17 3.57
C VAL A 30 0.53 -8.54 2.64
N SER A 31 0.59 -8.83 1.34
CA SER A 31 -0.19 -8.13 0.33
C SER A 31 -1.69 -8.34 0.43
N ARG A 32 -2.14 -9.42 1.09
CA ARG A 32 -3.55 -9.65 1.43
C ARG A 32 -4.18 -8.52 2.25
N PHE A 33 -3.36 -7.69 2.90
CA PHE A 33 -3.80 -6.56 3.70
C PHE A 33 -3.85 -5.23 2.92
N PHE A 34 -3.43 -5.22 1.66
CA PHE A 34 -3.36 -3.99 0.87
C PHE A 34 -4.67 -3.72 0.13
N VAL A 35 -5.07 -2.45 0.10
CA VAL A 35 -6.30 -2.01 -0.57
C VAL A 35 -6.35 -2.36 -2.07
N HIS A 36 -5.20 -2.50 -2.73
CA HIS A 36 -5.14 -2.85 -4.16
C HIS A 36 -5.50 -4.30 -4.49
N GLN A 37 -5.71 -5.15 -3.47
CA GLN A 37 -6.34 -6.45 -3.66
C GLN A 37 -7.85 -6.34 -3.92
N ASP A 38 -8.46 -5.21 -3.60
CA ASP A 38 -9.89 -4.98 -3.74
C ASP A 38 -10.27 -4.32 -5.08
N GLN A 39 -11.49 -4.56 -5.55
CA GLN A 39 -12.00 -3.99 -6.79
C GLN A 39 -12.22 -2.47 -6.69
N GLY A 40 -12.49 -1.95 -5.48
CA GLY A 40 -12.61 -0.51 -5.23
C GLY A 40 -11.33 0.26 -5.55
N TYR A 41 -10.17 -0.42 -5.52
CA TYR A 41 -8.88 0.22 -5.80
C TYR A 41 -8.77 0.74 -7.22
N PHE A 42 -9.37 0.10 -8.22
CA PHE A 42 -9.31 0.60 -9.59
C PHE A 42 -9.97 1.98 -9.70
N LYS A 43 -11.14 2.15 -9.07
CA LYS A 43 -11.86 3.44 -9.03
C LYS A 43 -11.06 4.51 -8.28
N PHE A 44 -10.51 4.15 -7.11
CA PHE A 44 -9.61 5.03 -6.36
C PHE A 44 -8.38 5.43 -7.18
N PHE A 45 -7.71 4.47 -7.81
CA PHE A 45 -6.51 4.74 -8.59
C PHE A 45 -6.80 5.66 -9.78
N GLN A 46 -7.95 5.47 -10.45
CA GLN A 46 -8.41 6.38 -11.50
C GLN A 46 -8.70 7.80 -11.00
N SER A 47 -9.28 7.95 -9.81
CA SER A 47 -9.63 9.28 -9.28
C SER A 47 -8.40 10.12 -8.92
N VAL A 48 -7.26 9.47 -8.61
CA VAL A 48 -6.03 10.17 -8.24
C VAL A 48 -5.10 10.49 -9.41
N LEU A 49 -5.34 9.98 -10.63
CA LEU A 49 -4.42 10.18 -11.77
C LEU A 49 -4.22 11.65 -12.16
N ASP A 50 -5.28 12.45 -12.06
CA ASP A 50 -5.25 13.89 -12.38
C ASP A 50 -5.21 14.77 -11.12
N HIS A 51 -5.15 14.16 -9.93
CA HIS A 51 -5.15 14.90 -8.68
C HIS A 51 -3.76 15.50 -8.42
N PRO A 52 -3.63 16.80 -8.07
CA PRO A 52 -2.34 17.48 -7.95
C PRO A 52 -1.42 16.88 -6.88
N SER A 53 -2.00 16.27 -5.84
CA SER A 53 -1.24 15.56 -4.80
C SER A 53 -0.72 14.17 -5.20
N TYR A 54 -0.86 13.76 -6.46
CA TYR A 54 -0.39 12.45 -6.92
C TYR A 54 0.31 12.55 -8.27
N ALA A 55 1.26 11.65 -8.49
CA ALA A 55 1.86 11.43 -9.79
C ALA A 55 2.21 9.95 -9.97
N THR A 56 1.92 9.40 -11.14
CA THR A 56 2.36 8.06 -11.50
C THR A 56 3.25 8.14 -12.73
N TYR A 57 4.38 7.45 -12.70
CA TYR A 57 5.28 7.29 -13.83
C TYR A 57 5.37 5.83 -14.19
N TYR A 58 5.60 5.56 -15.48
CA TYR A 58 5.83 4.22 -15.98
C TYR A 58 7.00 4.20 -16.94
N ILE A 59 7.66 3.06 -17.02
CA ILE A 59 8.75 2.81 -17.96
C ILE A 59 8.33 1.71 -18.92
N TYR A 60 8.53 1.92 -20.22
CA TYR A 60 8.15 0.94 -21.24
C TYR A 60 9.26 0.76 -22.27
N ASN A 61 9.30 -0.41 -22.89
CA ASN A 61 10.25 -0.71 -23.95
C ASN A 61 9.70 -0.17 -25.28
N ARG A 62 10.40 0.81 -25.89
CA ARG A 62 9.98 1.43 -27.16
C ARG A 62 9.87 0.43 -28.31
N SER A 63 10.64 -0.66 -28.29
CA SER A 63 10.68 -1.64 -29.36
C SER A 63 9.53 -2.65 -29.27
N THR A 64 9.09 -3.01 -28.07
CA THR A 64 8.04 -4.03 -27.86
C THR A 64 6.71 -3.44 -27.39
N ALA A 65 6.68 -2.15 -27.05
CA ALA A 65 5.56 -1.47 -26.40
C ALA A 65 5.13 -2.13 -25.07
N GLU A 66 6.00 -2.91 -24.43
CA GLU A 66 5.71 -3.57 -23.16
C GLU A 66 6.03 -2.67 -21.96
N LEU A 67 5.18 -2.73 -20.94
CA LEU A 67 5.40 -2.10 -19.64
C LEU A 67 6.55 -2.81 -18.91
N GLY A 68 7.61 -2.07 -18.57
CA GLY A 68 8.72 -2.55 -17.75
C GLY A 68 8.56 -2.29 -16.25
N GLY A 69 7.73 -1.31 -15.86
CA GLY A 69 7.47 -1.00 -14.47
C GLY A 69 6.78 0.35 -14.28
N PHE A 70 6.41 0.67 -13.05
CA PHE A 70 5.77 1.93 -12.68
C PHE A 70 6.11 2.35 -11.25
N ALA A 71 5.94 3.64 -10.98
CA ALA A 71 6.16 4.28 -9.69
C ALA A 71 5.01 5.25 -9.40
N CYS A 72 4.44 5.19 -8.20
CA CYS A 72 3.34 6.05 -7.76
C CYS A 72 3.79 6.88 -6.57
N PHE A 73 3.62 8.19 -6.69
CA PHE A 73 4.01 9.20 -5.72
C PHE A 73 2.77 9.90 -5.16
N GLN A 74 2.86 10.31 -3.91
CA GLN A 74 1.93 11.21 -3.24
C GLN A 74 2.71 12.40 -2.69
N PHE A 75 2.20 13.60 -2.93
CA PHE A 75 2.76 14.84 -2.41
C PHE A 75 1.98 15.24 -1.16
N LEU A 76 2.71 15.43 -0.07
CA LEU A 76 2.25 15.99 1.19
C LEU A 76 3.09 17.25 1.47
N ASP A 77 2.71 18.04 2.47
CA ASP A 77 3.41 19.28 2.81
C ASP A 77 4.91 19.01 3.08
N GLY A 78 5.76 19.40 2.12
CA GLY A 78 7.22 19.18 2.15
C GLY A 78 7.69 17.73 1.95
N ILE A 79 6.81 16.79 1.58
CA ILE A 79 7.16 15.37 1.45
C ILE A 79 6.73 14.81 0.09
N ILE A 80 7.67 14.17 -0.61
CA ILE A 80 7.45 13.34 -1.78
C ILE A 80 7.43 11.88 -1.31
N PHE A 81 6.24 11.31 -1.15
CA PHE A 81 6.07 9.95 -0.66
C PHE A 81 5.94 8.95 -1.80
N LEU A 82 6.91 8.04 -1.96
CA LEU A 82 6.82 6.94 -2.91
C LEU A 82 5.92 5.82 -2.34
N LYS A 83 4.69 5.72 -2.85
CA LYS A 83 3.72 4.71 -2.43
C LYS A 83 4.04 3.33 -2.98
N HIS A 84 4.39 3.28 -4.27
CA HIS A 84 4.65 2.02 -4.98
C HIS A 84 5.77 2.23 -5.98
N ILE A 85 6.67 1.25 -6.08
CA ILE A 85 7.54 1.08 -7.25
C ILE A 85 7.61 -0.39 -7.57
N VAL A 86 7.29 -0.74 -8.81
CA VAL A 86 7.21 -2.11 -9.27
C VAL A 86 7.92 -2.22 -10.60
N VAL A 87 8.80 -3.21 -10.73
CA VAL A 87 9.49 -3.57 -11.96
C VAL A 87 9.09 -4.98 -12.34
N ASP A 88 8.78 -5.18 -13.62
CA ASP A 88 8.47 -6.48 -14.20
C ASP A 88 9.58 -7.50 -13.87
N ASN A 89 9.17 -8.65 -13.35
CA ASN A 89 10.06 -9.73 -12.91
C ASN A 89 11.08 -10.14 -13.99
N ARG A 90 10.67 -10.11 -15.27
CA ARG A 90 11.47 -10.55 -16.42
C ARG A 90 12.70 -9.67 -16.66
N ILE A 91 12.70 -8.42 -16.18
CA ILE A 91 13.75 -7.42 -16.46
C ILE A 91 14.38 -6.85 -15.19
N ARG A 92 14.17 -7.50 -14.04
CA ARG A 92 14.81 -7.12 -12.78
C ARG A 92 16.33 -7.29 -12.87
N GLY A 93 17.08 -6.38 -12.26
CA GLY A 93 18.55 -6.37 -12.30
C GLY A 93 19.13 -5.50 -13.41
N SER A 94 18.31 -5.03 -14.36
CA SER A 94 18.76 -4.14 -15.46
C SER A 94 18.68 -2.64 -15.13
N LYS A 95 18.83 -2.27 -13.84
CA LYS A 95 18.71 -0.88 -13.32
C LYS A 95 17.39 -0.15 -13.66
N ILE A 96 16.37 -0.85 -14.14
CA ILE A 96 15.06 -0.28 -14.55
C ILE A 96 14.40 0.51 -13.41
N GLY A 97 14.44 0.00 -12.18
CA GLY A 97 13.91 0.70 -11.01
C GLY A 97 14.63 2.02 -10.73
N THR A 98 15.96 2.01 -10.79
CA THR A 98 16.79 3.22 -10.65
C THR A 98 16.47 4.22 -11.76
N THR A 99 16.48 3.80 -13.03
CA THR A 99 16.15 4.68 -14.16
C THR A 99 14.76 5.30 -14.01
N LEU A 100 13.76 4.50 -13.63
CA LEU A 100 12.41 4.98 -13.41
C LEU A 100 12.35 6.01 -12.27
N LEU A 101 12.98 5.72 -11.13
CA LEU A 101 13.00 6.63 -9.99
C LEU A 101 13.75 7.93 -10.32
N THR A 102 14.94 7.85 -10.91
CA THR A 102 15.75 9.01 -11.31
C THR A 102 14.96 9.93 -12.24
N ARG A 103 14.39 9.38 -13.32
CA ARG A 103 13.61 10.20 -14.28
C ARG A 103 12.33 10.77 -13.69
N ALA A 104 11.62 10.01 -12.86
CA ALA A 104 10.45 10.52 -12.15
C ALA A 104 10.82 11.67 -11.20
N MET A 105 11.92 11.53 -10.45
CA MET A 105 12.38 12.56 -9.52
C MET A 105 12.90 13.80 -10.25
N GLU A 106 13.56 13.67 -11.41
CA GLU A 106 13.93 14.81 -12.26
C GLU A 106 12.69 15.62 -12.67
N ASP A 107 11.65 14.96 -13.19
CA ASP A 107 10.39 15.62 -13.59
C ASP A 107 9.71 16.29 -12.39
N ILE A 108 9.57 15.58 -11.27
CA ILE A 108 8.97 16.10 -10.04
C ILE A 108 9.72 17.34 -9.54
N LYS A 109 11.06 17.27 -9.41
CA LYS A 109 11.88 18.39 -8.92
C LYS A 109 11.72 19.64 -9.78
N SER A 110 11.57 19.47 -11.09
CA SER A 110 11.40 20.60 -12.01
C SER A 110 10.12 21.41 -11.77
N GLY A 111 9.09 20.78 -11.18
CA GLY A 111 7.80 21.40 -10.88
C GLY A 111 7.59 21.78 -9.41
N LEU A 112 8.53 21.43 -8.51
CA LEU A 112 8.40 21.75 -7.10
C LEU A 112 8.81 23.19 -6.79
N PRO A 113 8.14 23.87 -5.84
CA PRO A 113 8.62 25.14 -5.33
C PRO A 113 10.00 24.96 -4.69
N THR A 114 10.81 26.02 -4.73
CA THR A 114 12.08 26.09 -4.01
C THR A 114 11.84 25.84 -2.52
N GLY A 115 12.59 24.90 -1.96
CA GLY A 115 12.49 24.52 -0.55
C GLY A 115 13.11 23.17 -0.26
N ASP A 116 13.23 22.86 1.03
CA ASP A 116 13.70 21.57 1.50
C ASP A 116 12.54 20.57 1.47
N HIS A 117 12.61 19.63 0.54
CA HIS A 117 11.64 18.54 0.43
C HIS A 117 12.28 17.24 0.93
N LEU A 118 11.49 16.41 1.60
CA LEU A 118 11.87 15.06 1.99
C LEU A 118 11.35 14.05 0.98
N PHE A 119 12.17 13.05 0.67
CA PHE A 119 11.75 11.86 -0.03
C PHE A 119 11.53 10.74 0.97
N GLN A 120 10.32 10.18 0.98
CA GLN A 120 9.93 9.16 1.95
C GLN A 120 9.25 7.96 1.30
N LEU A 121 9.37 6.80 1.94
CA LEU A 121 8.65 5.59 1.56
C LEU A 121 8.55 4.62 2.72
N HIS A 122 7.62 3.67 2.60
CA HIS A 122 7.63 2.47 3.42
C HIS A 122 8.26 1.30 2.66
N VAL A 123 9.14 0.56 3.34
CA VAL A 123 9.68 -0.71 2.87
C VAL A 123 9.54 -1.76 3.96
N PHE A 124 9.04 -2.93 3.60
CA PHE A 124 8.98 -4.05 4.54
C PHE A 124 10.38 -4.59 4.85
N GLU A 125 10.66 -4.83 6.12
CA GLU A 125 11.96 -5.29 6.62
C GLU A 125 12.36 -6.63 5.98
N LYS A 126 11.38 -7.52 5.73
CA LYS A 126 11.60 -8.79 5.01
C LYS A 126 11.96 -8.61 3.54
N ASN A 127 11.65 -7.47 2.92
CA ASN A 127 12.05 -7.18 1.53
C ASN A 127 13.49 -6.64 1.47
N SER A 128 14.44 -7.51 1.83
CA SER A 128 15.86 -7.18 1.95
C SER A 128 16.44 -6.57 0.66
N ARG A 129 15.98 -7.01 -0.52
CA ARG A 129 16.43 -6.47 -1.80
C ARG A 129 16.02 -5.00 -1.98
N ALA A 130 14.76 -4.66 -1.71
CA ALA A 130 14.31 -3.28 -1.81
C ALA A 130 14.95 -2.41 -0.72
N LEU A 131 15.05 -2.91 0.51
CA LEU A 131 15.71 -2.21 1.61
C LEU A 131 17.17 -1.89 1.29
N SER A 132 17.96 -2.87 0.84
CA SER A 132 19.34 -2.66 0.42
C SER A 132 19.46 -1.64 -0.73
N TRP A 133 18.51 -1.65 -1.67
CA TRP A 133 18.48 -0.66 -2.74
C TRP A 133 18.22 0.75 -2.20
N TYR A 134 17.26 0.94 -1.29
CA TYR A 134 16.99 2.25 -0.70
C TYR A 134 18.14 2.77 0.15
N LEU A 135 18.80 1.89 0.91
CA LEU A 135 20.04 2.22 1.63
C LEU A 135 21.14 2.66 0.66
N SER A 136 21.27 1.99 -0.50
CA SER A 136 22.31 2.33 -1.49
C SER A 136 22.12 3.69 -2.17
N ILE A 137 20.90 4.23 -2.20
CA ILE A 137 20.63 5.59 -2.68
C ILE A 137 20.67 6.62 -1.54
N GLY A 138 21.17 6.23 -0.36
CA GLY A 138 21.41 7.11 0.77
C GLY A 138 20.22 7.32 1.70
N MET A 139 19.13 6.55 1.57
CA MET A 139 18.01 6.66 2.51
C MET A 139 18.32 6.01 3.85
N GLU A 140 17.70 6.52 4.91
CA GLU A 140 17.87 6.01 6.27
C GLU A 140 16.51 5.66 6.90
N PRO A 141 16.40 4.59 7.70
CA PRO A 141 15.19 4.30 8.44
C PRO A 141 15.04 5.30 9.60
N VAL A 142 13.91 5.99 9.65
CA VAL A 142 13.62 6.99 10.70
C VAL A 142 12.49 6.57 11.64
N ASP A 143 11.64 5.64 11.21
CA ASP A 143 10.53 5.10 12.00
C ASP A 143 10.10 3.72 11.48
N CYS A 144 9.11 3.11 12.10
CA CYS A 144 8.50 1.87 11.63
C CYS A 144 7.05 1.68 12.05
N THR A 145 6.31 0.95 11.23
CA THR A 145 4.99 0.43 11.56
C THR A 145 5.01 -1.10 11.63
N TYR A 146 4.27 -1.65 12.56
CA TYR A 146 4.11 -3.08 12.78
C TYR A 146 2.80 -3.57 12.17
N TRP A 147 2.87 -4.64 11.40
CA TRP A 147 1.73 -5.28 10.75
C TRP A 147 1.45 -6.61 11.42
N TYR A 148 0.20 -6.82 11.82
CA TYR A 148 -0.24 -7.99 12.58
C TYR A 148 -1.27 -8.78 11.80
N ASP A 149 -1.22 -10.11 11.94
CA ASP A 149 -2.34 -10.98 11.64
C ASP A 149 -2.94 -11.43 12.96
N LEU A 150 -4.17 -11.03 13.20
CA LEU A 150 -4.87 -11.28 14.46
C LEU A 150 -5.66 -12.59 14.42
N LYS A 151 -5.67 -13.31 13.29
CA LYS A 151 -6.52 -14.49 13.09
C LYS A 151 -6.33 -15.53 14.20
N SER A 152 -5.09 -15.96 14.44
CA SER A 152 -4.78 -17.02 15.42
C SER A 152 -5.25 -16.64 16.82
N THR A 153 -5.05 -15.37 17.22
CA THR A 153 -5.50 -14.84 18.51
C THR A 153 -7.03 -14.78 18.60
N ILE A 154 -7.72 -14.35 17.54
CA ILE A 154 -9.19 -14.29 17.52
C ILE A 154 -9.80 -15.71 17.51
N GLU A 155 -9.16 -16.66 16.84
CA GLU A 155 -9.62 -18.05 16.76
C GLU A 155 -9.50 -18.80 18.11
N SER A 156 -8.65 -18.34 19.03
CA SER A 156 -8.60 -18.89 20.40
C SER A 156 -9.75 -18.46 21.31
N GLU A 157 -10.54 -17.45 20.93
CA GLU A 157 -11.68 -16.99 21.73
C GLU A 157 -12.86 -17.97 21.65
N ASN A 158 -13.32 -18.54 22.76
CA ASN A 158 -14.35 -19.59 22.71
C ASN A 158 -15.79 -19.09 22.70
N THR A 159 -16.02 -17.79 22.89
CA THR A 159 -17.36 -17.25 23.17
C THR A 159 -17.86 -16.31 22.06
N VAL A 160 -19.05 -16.59 21.53
CA VAL A 160 -19.81 -15.69 20.64
C VAL A 160 -21.25 -15.46 21.11
N ASP A 161 -21.58 -15.91 22.32
CA ASP A 161 -22.97 -16.19 22.71
C ASP A 161 -23.82 -14.95 23.04
N ASP A 162 -23.22 -13.77 23.18
CA ASP A 162 -23.92 -12.52 23.54
C ASP A 162 -23.93 -11.44 22.43
N ILE A 163 -23.67 -11.83 21.18
CA ILE A 163 -23.56 -10.88 20.07
C ILE A 163 -24.91 -10.74 19.35
N ASP A 164 -25.39 -9.50 19.24
CA ASP A 164 -26.54 -9.18 18.41
C ASP A 164 -26.15 -9.21 16.92
N TRP A 165 -26.39 -10.35 16.27
CA TRP A 165 -26.08 -10.53 14.86
C TRP A 165 -26.79 -9.54 13.91
N SER A 166 -27.90 -8.94 14.35
CA SER A 166 -28.64 -7.95 13.56
C SER A 166 -27.97 -6.57 13.54
N SER A 167 -27.11 -6.29 14.53
CA SER A 167 -26.34 -5.06 14.62
C SER A 167 -25.20 -4.98 13.59
N PHE A 168 -24.84 -6.08 12.92
CA PHE A 168 -23.86 -6.06 11.84
C PHE A 168 -24.45 -5.53 10.53
N TYR A 169 -23.77 -4.54 9.93
CA TYR A 169 -24.09 -4.08 8.59
C TYR A 169 -22.83 -3.65 7.83
N THR A 170 -22.96 -3.52 6.50
CA THR A 170 -21.89 -3.04 5.62
C THR A 170 -22.30 -1.73 4.97
N LYS A 171 -21.42 -0.74 5.01
CA LYS A 171 -21.49 0.47 4.18
C LYS A 171 -20.43 0.40 3.09
N PHE A 172 -20.64 1.09 1.98
CA PHE A 172 -19.63 1.24 0.94
C PHE A 172 -19.23 2.71 0.89
N ASP A 173 -17.92 2.96 0.79
CA ASP A 173 -17.45 4.32 0.55
C ASP A 173 -17.61 4.73 -0.93
N GLU A 174 -17.19 5.95 -1.25
CA GLU A 174 -17.28 6.52 -2.60
C GLU A 174 -16.50 5.73 -3.66
N PHE A 175 -15.49 4.95 -3.26
CA PHE A 175 -14.71 4.09 -4.16
C PHE A 175 -15.24 2.65 -4.20
N GLY A 176 -16.19 2.31 -3.33
CA GLY A 176 -16.82 1.01 -3.24
C GLY A 176 -16.10 0.03 -2.33
N PHE A 177 -15.20 0.48 -1.44
CA PHE A 177 -14.64 -0.41 -0.42
C PHE A 177 -15.70 -0.73 0.64
N ALA A 178 -15.82 -2.01 1.00
CA ALA A 178 -16.76 -2.47 2.01
C ALA A 178 -16.28 -2.11 3.42
N GLN A 179 -17.10 -1.40 4.17
CA GLN A 179 -16.86 -0.97 5.55
C GLN A 179 -17.80 -1.75 6.48
N LEU A 180 -17.23 -2.57 7.37
CA LEU A 180 -18.00 -3.37 8.33
C LEU A 180 -18.25 -2.58 9.61
N HIS A 181 -19.49 -2.65 10.10
CA HIS A 181 -19.92 -1.99 11.33
C HIS A 181 -20.67 -2.95 12.24
N TYR A 182 -20.69 -2.62 13.54
CA TYR A 182 -21.54 -3.22 14.56
C TYR A 182 -22.24 -2.12 15.35
N GLY A 183 -23.55 -1.97 15.17
CA GLY A 183 -24.29 -0.83 15.69
C GLY A 183 -23.67 0.49 15.20
N ARG A 184 -23.20 1.34 16.11
CA ARG A 184 -22.52 2.60 15.74
C ARG A 184 -21.02 2.47 15.55
N ILE A 185 -20.45 1.30 15.84
CA ILE A 185 -19.00 1.09 15.84
C ILE A 185 -18.54 0.74 14.43
N TYR A 186 -17.57 1.49 13.91
CA TYR A 186 -16.84 1.10 12.71
C TYR A 186 -15.76 0.07 13.07
N ILE A 187 -15.86 -1.12 12.50
CA ILE A 187 -14.93 -2.22 12.76
C ILE A 187 -13.69 -2.06 11.87
N GLY A 188 -13.91 -1.96 10.56
CA GLY A 188 -12.81 -1.98 9.61
C GLY A 188 -13.27 -2.09 8.16
N THR A 189 -12.29 -2.11 7.27
CA THR A 189 -12.51 -2.28 5.83
C THR A 189 -12.34 -3.75 5.46
N VAL A 190 -13.30 -4.32 4.74
CA VAL A 190 -13.20 -5.68 4.18
C VAL A 190 -12.61 -5.58 2.78
N LEU A 191 -11.48 -6.25 2.56
CA LEU A 191 -10.77 -6.32 1.30
C LEU A 191 -10.94 -7.68 0.65
N ALA A 192 -11.19 -7.67 -0.66
CA ALA A 192 -11.35 -8.86 -1.51
C ALA A 192 -12.37 -9.88 -0.95
N ASN A 193 -13.35 -9.41 -0.17
CA ASN A 193 -14.36 -10.22 0.53
C ASN A 193 -13.80 -11.24 1.54
N ARG A 194 -12.54 -11.12 1.98
CA ARG A 194 -11.88 -12.15 2.81
C ARG A 194 -10.95 -11.62 3.88
N THR A 195 -10.45 -10.40 3.76
CA THR A 195 -9.54 -9.81 4.74
C THR A 195 -10.20 -8.63 5.42
N LEU A 196 -10.22 -8.58 6.76
CA LEU A 196 -10.67 -7.41 7.51
C LEU A 196 -9.47 -6.59 7.98
N ILE A 197 -9.41 -5.31 7.62
CA ILE A 197 -8.43 -4.36 8.16
C ILE A 197 -9.09 -3.57 9.29
N VAL A 198 -8.74 -3.94 10.52
CA VAL A 198 -9.22 -3.26 11.72
C VAL A 198 -8.53 -1.90 11.82
N LYS A 199 -9.33 -0.84 11.97
CA LYS A 199 -8.81 0.54 12.13
C LYS A 199 -9.01 1.10 13.54
N ASN A 200 -9.92 0.53 14.31
CA ASN A 200 -10.19 0.96 15.68
C ASN A 200 -9.38 0.11 16.66
N LYS A 201 -8.40 0.74 17.34
CA LYS A 201 -7.54 0.09 18.33
C LYS A 201 -8.33 -0.50 19.51
N ASP A 202 -9.44 0.10 19.89
CA ASP A 202 -10.23 -0.35 21.03
C ASP A 202 -10.85 -1.73 20.80
N LEU A 203 -11.02 -2.13 19.53
CA LEU A 203 -11.51 -3.46 19.17
C LEU A 203 -10.51 -4.58 19.47
N LEU A 204 -9.23 -4.24 19.68
CA LEU A 204 -8.24 -5.23 20.13
C LEU A 204 -8.51 -5.72 21.55
N GLN A 205 -9.32 -4.99 22.33
CA GLN A 205 -9.81 -5.42 23.65
C GLN A 205 -11.13 -6.19 23.56
N ASN A 206 -11.72 -6.32 22.36
CA ASN A 206 -12.99 -7.01 22.14
C ASN A 206 -12.86 -8.04 21.00
N LEU A 207 -12.03 -9.05 21.25
CA LEU A 207 -11.74 -10.11 20.29
C LEU A 207 -12.98 -10.93 19.95
N ASN A 208 -13.94 -11.07 20.87
CA ASN A 208 -15.24 -11.71 20.63
C ASN A 208 -16.05 -11.03 19.51
N LEU A 209 -16.05 -9.69 19.48
CA LEU A 209 -16.70 -8.94 18.40
C LEU A 209 -15.99 -9.16 17.06
N LEU A 210 -14.65 -9.20 17.05
CA LEU A 210 -13.88 -9.50 15.83
C LEU A 210 -14.10 -10.94 15.35
N ARG A 211 -14.22 -11.91 16.26
CA ARG A 211 -14.58 -13.30 15.94
C ARG A 211 -15.95 -13.37 15.30
N SER A 212 -16.92 -12.68 15.88
CA SER A 212 -18.28 -12.60 15.33
C SER A 212 -18.30 -11.98 13.94
N ALA A 213 -17.54 -10.90 13.74
CA ALA A 213 -17.36 -10.28 12.44
C ALA A 213 -16.78 -11.27 11.42
N MET A 214 -15.77 -12.06 11.82
CA MET A 214 -15.17 -13.08 10.97
C MET A 214 -16.19 -14.13 10.52
N ILE A 215 -16.95 -14.69 11.46
CA ILE A 215 -17.98 -15.70 11.18
C ILE A 215 -19.07 -15.12 10.27
N LYS A 216 -19.61 -13.94 10.62
CA LYS A 216 -20.72 -13.30 9.89
C LYS A 216 -20.40 -13.03 8.41
N ARG A 217 -19.14 -12.73 8.11
CA ARG A 217 -18.68 -12.29 6.78
C ARG A 217 -17.74 -13.28 6.10
N ASN A 218 -17.55 -14.46 6.68
CA ASN A 218 -16.61 -15.48 6.19
C ASN A 218 -15.20 -14.92 5.96
N ILE A 219 -14.72 -14.11 6.90
CA ILE A 219 -13.40 -13.45 6.84
C ILE A 219 -12.34 -14.47 7.23
N THR A 220 -11.31 -14.61 6.41
CA THR A 220 -10.26 -15.63 6.58
C THR A 220 -8.93 -15.05 7.08
N SER A 221 -8.80 -13.72 7.16
CA SER A 221 -7.65 -13.02 7.75
C SER A 221 -8.05 -11.67 8.34
N VAL A 222 -7.42 -11.27 9.45
CA VAL A 222 -7.69 -10.00 10.13
C VAL A 222 -6.38 -9.25 10.34
N GLY A 223 -6.22 -8.13 9.64
CA GLY A 223 -5.05 -7.28 9.71
C GLY A 223 -5.21 -6.11 10.66
N TYR A 224 -4.13 -5.76 11.35
CA TYR A 224 -4.03 -4.51 12.12
C TYR A 224 -2.64 -3.88 11.92
N ILE A 225 -2.58 -2.55 11.89
CA ILE A 225 -1.34 -1.78 11.68
C ILE A 225 -1.15 -0.83 12.86
N SER A 226 0.04 -0.81 13.46
CA SER A 226 0.37 -0.01 14.64
C SER A 226 1.71 0.70 14.48
N GLN A 227 1.82 1.91 15.03
CA GLN A 227 3.11 2.59 15.24
C GLN A 227 3.88 2.00 16.43
N HIS A 228 3.18 1.35 17.36
CA HIS A 228 3.78 0.76 18.56
C HIS A 228 3.73 -0.76 18.51
N LYS A 229 4.79 -1.41 18.99
CA LYS A 229 4.83 -2.87 19.13
C LYS A 229 3.78 -3.33 20.14
N LEU A 230 2.89 -4.20 19.70
CA LEU A 230 1.87 -4.89 20.48
C LEU A 230 2.25 -6.35 20.74
N GLN A 231 1.55 -6.98 21.69
CA GLN A 231 1.71 -8.39 22.04
C GLN A 231 0.87 -9.30 21.12
N PHE A 232 1.01 -9.14 19.81
CA PHE A 232 0.40 -10.00 18.79
C PHE A 232 1.47 -10.53 17.83
N GLU A 233 1.14 -11.55 17.05
CA GLU A 233 2.02 -12.09 16.03
C GLU A 233 2.28 -11.05 14.93
N VAL A 234 3.54 -10.60 14.83
CA VAL A 234 3.96 -9.65 13.80
C VAL A 234 4.17 -10.39 12.49
N VAL A 235 3.41 -10.00 11.47
CA VAL A 235 3.60 -10.47 10.10
C VAL A 235 4.86 -9.86 9.52
N ASP A 236 5.00 -8.54 9.64
CA ASP A 236 6.16 -7.79 9.15
C ASP A 236 6.24 -6.40 9.81
N LYS A 237 7.36 -5.73 9.59
CA LYS A 237 7.63 -4.36 10.00
C LYS A 237 7.89 -3.53 8.74
N ALA A 238 7.11 -2.48 8.51
CA ALA A 238 7.38 -1.53 7.44
C ALA A 238 8.22 -0.38 8.00
N LEU A 239 9.45 -0.25 7.53
CA LEU A 239 10.37 0.83 7.87
C LEU A 239 10.00 2.08 7.06
N LEU A 240 9.85 3.21 7.75
CA LEU A 240 9.77 4.52 7.11
C LEU A 240 11.20 4.96 6.79
N MET A 241 11.50 4.99 5.49
CA MET A 241 12.78 5.48 4.98
C MET A 241 12.62 6.96 4.64
N SER A 242 13.60 7.79 4.96
CA SER A 242 13.58 9.22 4.69
C SER A 242 14.95 9.75 4.26
N LYS A 243 14.96 10.77 3.39
CA LYS A 243 16.16 11.52 3.00
C LYS A 243 15.77 12.88 2.39
N PRO A 244 16.55 13.97 2.59
CA PRO A 244 16.38 15.18 1.79
C PRO A 244 16.53 14.89 0.29
N VAL A 245 15.63 15.46 -0.52
CA VAL A 245 15.53 15.18 -1.95
C VAL A 245 16.81 15.54 -2.72
N ASN A 246 17.55 16.55 -2.27
CA ASN A 246 18.83 17.01 -2.80
C ASN A 246 20.02 16.11 -2.40
N GLU A 247 19.87 15.25 -1.40
CA GLU A 247 20.91 14.33 -0.93
C GLU A 247 20.74 12.89 -1.42
N LEU A 248 19.69 12.60 -2.21
CA LEU A 248 19.49 11.29 -2.80
C LEU A 248 20.60 10.96 -3.81
N ALA A 249 21.24 9.81 -3.61
CA ALA A 249 22.31 9.30 -4.47
C ALA A 249 21.73 8.51 -5.68
N LEU A 250 20.99 9.21 -6.53
CA LEU A 250 20.42 8.65 -7.77
C LEU A 250 21.44 8.78 -8.90
N PHE A 251 22.02 7.66 -9.35
CA PHE A 251 22.99 7.59 -10.45
C PHE A 251 22.48 6.69 -11.59
#